data_AF-A0A066YPG3-F1
#
_entry.id   AF-A0A066YPG3-F1
#
_cell.length_a   1.000
_cell.length_b   1.000
_cell.length_c   1.000
_cell.angle_alpha   90.00
_cell.angle_beta   90.00
_cell.angle_gamma   90.00
#
_symmetry.space_group_name_H-M   'P 1'
#
loop_
_entity.id
_entity.type
_entity.pdbx_description
1 polymer ?
#
loop_
_entity_poly.entity_id
_entity_poly.type
_entity_poly.pdbx_seq_one_letter_code
_entity_poly.pdbx_strand_id
1 'polypeptide(L)'
;MVTDIPDPAVLPVGPEAAAILRLCRGNALSVAEIAAELDLPLGVVRVLLGDLLDAEQIRVSRPVPPALLPHEHILQEVIHGLRAL
;
A
#
# COMPACT_ATOMS: atom_id res chain seq x y z
N MET A 1 -20.66 19.98 -31.17
CA MET A 1 -20.74 18.94 -30.12
C MET A 1 -19.46 18.15 -30.17
N VAL A 2 -18.48 18.49 -29.33
CA VAL A 2 -17.35 17.60 -29.06
C VAL A 2 -17.86 16.66 -27.98
N THR A 3 -18.22 15.45 -28.38
CA THR A 3 -18.35 14.33 -27.44
C THR A 3 -16.94 14.00 -26.99
N ASP A 4 -16.59 14.49 -25.81
CA ASP A 4 -15.48 13.99 -25.01
C ASP A 4 -15.76 12.51 -24.75
N ILE A 5 -15.14 11.64 -25.56
CA ILE A 5 -15.06 10.22 -25.24
C ILE A 5 -14.06 10.18 -24.09
N PRO A 6 -14.44 9.76 -22.87
CA PRO A 6 -13.49 9.68 -21.79
C PRO A 6 -12.35 8.77 -22.24
N ASP A 7 -11.16 9.36 -22.32
CA ASP A 7 -9.94 8.62 -22.58
C ASP A 7 -9.87 7.48 -21.56
N PRO A 8 -9.70 6.21 -21.98
CA PRO A 8 -9.56 5.10 -21.05
C PRO A 8 -8.35 5.25 -20.12
N ALA A 9 -7.54 6.31 -20.22
CA ALA A 9 -6.56 6.73 -19.21
C ALA A 9 -7.18 7.28 -17.91
N VAL A 10 -8.49 7.54 -17.86
CA VAL A 10 -9.21 7.80 -16.59
C VAL A 10 -9.44 6.45 -15.89
N LEU A 11 -8.35 5.97 -15.27
CA LEU A 11 -8.16 4.79 -14.41
C LEU A 11 -7.95 3.42 -15.09
N PRO A 12 -6.71 3.16 -15.51
CA PRO A 12 -6.09 1.84 -15.35
C PRO A 12 -4.60 2.05 -15.02
N VAL A 13 -4.28 2.29 -13.75
CA VAL A 13 -2.92 2.24 -13.17
C VAL A 13 -1.81 2.73 -14.14
N GLY A 14 -1.54 4.04 -14.18
CA GLY A 14 -0.39 4.59 -14.93
C GLY A 14 0.93 3.86 -14.60
N PRO A 15 1.97 3.94 -15.46
CA PRO A 15 3.17 3.12 -15.31
C PRO A 15 3.84 3.29 -13.93
N GLU A 16 3.76 4.49 -13.35
CA GLU A 16 4.23 4.80 -11.99
C GLU A 16 3.38 4.08 -10.93
N ALA A 17 2.06 4.17 -11.02
CA ALA A 17 1.14 3.48 -10.12
C ALA A 17 1.31 1.94 -10.21
N ALA A 18 1.59 1.41 -11.41
CA ALA A 18 1.80 -0.01 -11.62
C ALA A 18 3.12 -0.46 -11.01
N ALA A 19 4.15 0.40 -11.12
CA ALA A 19 5.42 0.19 -10.47
C ALA A 19 5.27 0.23 -8.94
N ILE A 20 4.49 1.16 -8.37
CA ILE A 20 4.18 1.20 -6.94
C ILE A 20 3.53 -0.12 -6.49
N LEU A 21 2.49 -0.58 -7.19
CA LEU A 21 1.81 -1.82 -6.85
C LEU A 21 2.75 -3.02 -6.91
N ARG A 22 3.65 -3.07 -7.89
CA ARG A 22 4.67 -4.12 -8.00
C ARG A 22 5.69 -4.07 -6.86
N LEU A 23 6.15 -2.88 -6.47
CA LEU A 23 7.09 -2.69 -5.36
C LEU A 23 6.48 -3.12 -4.03
N CYS A 24 5.19 -2.85 -3.82
CA CYS A 24 4.47 -3.23 -2.60
C CYS A 24 4.06 -4.71 -2.56
N ARG A 25 4.34 -5.53 -3.59
CA ARG A 25 4.05 -6.97 -3.57
C ARG A 25 5.00 -7.68 -2.61
N GLY A 26 4.45 -8.15 -1.51
CA GLY A 26 5.14 -9.05 -0.57
C GLY A 26 5.59 -8.38 0.72
N ASN A 27 5.89 -7.07 0.70
CA ASN A 27 6.35 -6.32 1.87
C ASN A 27 5.69 -4.93 1.94
N ALA A 28 5.52 -4.43 3.17
CA ALA A 28 5.17 -3.02 3.38
C ALA A 28 6.43 -2.16 3.20
N LEU A 29 6.36 -1.15 2.33
CA LEU A 29 7.42 -0.17 2.11
C LEU A 29 7.00 1.20 2.66
N SER A 30 7.96 1.97 3.13
CA SER A 30 7.76 3.37 3.47
C SER A 30 7.61 4.23 2.20
N VAL A 31 6.95 5.37 2.34
CA VAL A 31 6.77 6.33 1.24
C VAL A 31 8.12 6.82 0.68
N ALA A 32 9.14 6.94 1.55
CA ALA A 32 10.48 7.35 1.14
C ALA A 32 11.19 6.28 0.32
N GLU A 33 11.07 5.00 0.68
CA GLU A 33 11.62 3.89 -0.10
C GLU A 33 10.98 3.82 -1.48
N ILE A 34 9.65 3.94 -1.56
CA ILE A 34 8.94 3.96 -2.85
C ILE A 34 9.42 5.12 -3.72
N ALA A 35 9.61 6.31 -3.15
CA ALA A 35 10.10 7.47 -3.88
C ALA A 35 11.54 7.30 -4.38
N ALA A 36 12.41 6.71 -3.57
CA ALA A 36 13.78 6.42 -3.95
C ALA A 36 13.86 5.37 -5.07
N GLU A 37 13.08 4.29 -4.99
CA GLU A 37 13.05 3.22 -5.99
C GLU A 37 12.48 3.69 -7.34
N LEU A 38 11.54 4.62 -7.33
CA LEU A 38 10.93 5.16 -8.55
C LEU A 38 11.66 6.39 -9.11
N ASP A 39 12.66 6.93 -8.38
CA ASP A 39 13.32 8.19 -8.68
C ASP A 39 12.34 9.35 -8.90
N LEU A 40 11.30 9.41 -8.05
CA LEU A 40 10.23 10.41 -8.12
C LEU A 40 10.22 11.33 -6.88
N PRO A 41 9.84 12.61 -7.02
CA PRO A 41 9.67 13.48 -5.87
C PRO A 41 8.62 12.93 -4.89
N LEU A 42 8.91 13.04 -3.58
CA LEU A 42 8.01 12.58 -2.50
C LEU A 42 6.58 13.12 -2.63
N GLY A 43 6.40 14.36 -3.08
CA GLY A 43 5.08 14.96 -3.30
C GLY A 43 4.25 14.21 -4.35
N VAL A 44 4.89 13.82 -5.46
CA VAL A 44 4.24 13.07 -6.55
C VAL A 44 3.84 11.70 -6.05
N VAL A 45 4.74 10.98 -5.39
CA VAL A 45 4.45 9.65 -4.83
C VAL A 45 3.31 9.69 -3.82
N ARG A 46 3.25 10.72 -2.97
CA ARG A 46 2.14 10.88 -2.01
C ARG A 46 0.78 11.07 -2.68
N VAL A 47 0.73 11.81 -3.80
CA VAL A 47 -0.52 11.99 -4.57
C VAL A 47 -0.92 10.66 -5.20
N LEU A 48 -0.01 9.97 -5.88
CA LEU A 48 -0.27 8.67 -6.49
C LEU A 48 -0.71 7.61 -5.46
N LEU A 49 -0.09 7.59 -4.29
CA LEU A 49 -0.49 6.72 -3.18
C LEU A 49 -1.89 7.09 -2.65
N GLY A 50 -2.24 8.38 -2.65
CA GLY A 50 -3.59 8.84 -2.32
C GLY A 50 -4.62 8.27 -3.30
N ASP A 51 -4.37 8.42 -4.59
CA ASP A 51 -5.25 7.91 -5.65
C ASP A 51 -5.41 6.38 -5.57
N LEU A 52 -4.31 5.65 -5.30
CA LEU A 52 -4.33 4.20 -5.12
C LEU A 52 -5.07 3.77 -3.85
N LEU A 53 -4.99 4.56 -2.78
CA LEU A 53 -5.68 4.30 -1.52
C LEU A 53 -7.19 4.55 -1.67
N ASP A 54 -7.57 5.65 -2.32
CA ASP A 54 -8.96 6.01 -2.61
C ASP A 54 -9.61 4.98 -3.55
N ALA A 55 -8.84 4.38 -4.45
CA ALA A 55 -9.25 3.27 -5.31
C ALA A 55 -9.21 1.89 -4.61
N GLU A 56 -8.90 1.83 -3.31
CA GLU A 56 -8.78 0.61 -2.50
C GLU A 56 -7.77 -0.43 -3.04
N GLN A 57 -6.79 0.01 -3.84
CA GLN A 57 -5.79 -0.86 -4.46
C GLN A 57 -4.58 -1.13 -3.53
N ILE A 58 -4.39 -0.29 -2.52
CA ILE A 58 -3.36 -0.45 -1.50
C ILE A 58 -3.95 -0.33 -0.10
N ARG A 59 -3.23 -0.85 0.90
CA ARG A 59 -3.52 -0.64 2.31
C ARG A 59 -2.35 0.04 2.98
N VAL A 60 -2.63 1.06 3.77
CA VAL A 60 -1.63 1.72 4.59
C VAL A 60 -1.70 1.14 5.98
N SER A 61 -0.59 0.54 6.42
CA SER A 61 -0.42 0.09 7.81
C SER A 61 0.34 1.15 8.59
N ARG A 62 -0.12 1.47 9.80
CA ARG A 62 0.72 2.20 10.75
C ARG A 62 1.71 1.20 11.36
N PRO A 63 3.01 1.50 11.38
CA PRO A 63 3.96 0.73 12.18
C PRO A 63 3.43 0.65 13.62
N VAL A 64 3.25 -0.57 14.13
CA VAL A 64 2.87 -0.76 15.53
C VAL A 64 4.09 -0.41 16.38
N PRO A 65 4.00 0.59 17.29
CA PRO A 65 5.10 0.88 18.20
C PRO A 65 5.50 -0.39 18.96
N PRO A 66 6.79 -0.66 19.16
CA PRO A 66 7.23 -1.87 19.85
C PRO A 66 6.58 -2.09 21.22
N ALA A 67 6.30 -0.99 21.93
CA ALA A 67 5.62 -1.01 23.24
C ALA A 67 4.15 -1.45 23.19
N LEU A 68 3.52 -1.49 22.01
CA LEU A 68 2.14 -1.91 21.80
C LEU A 68 2.04 -3.28 21.12
N LEU A 69 3.18 -3.92 20.80
CA LEU A 69 3.18 -5.30 20.31
C LEU A 69 2.79 -6.23 21.47
N PRO A 70 1.81 -7.13 21.28
CA PRO A 70 1.49 -8.12 22.29
C PRO A 70 2.72 -9.00 22.55
N HIS A 71 2.92 -9.37 23.81
CA HIS A 71 3.98 -10.28 24.19
C HIS A 71 3.84 -11.60 23.44
N GLU A 72 4.96 -12.18 22.99
CA GLU A 72 4.99 -13.39 22.17
C GLU A 72 4.16 -14.54 22.74
N HIS A 73 4.14 -14.70 24.08
CA HIS A 73 3.37 -15.73 24.75
C HIS A 73 1.87 -15.64 24.47
N ILE A 74 1.30 -14.44 24.35
CA ILE A 74 -0.12 -14.24 24.05
C ILE A 74 -0.45 -14.73 22.63
N LEU A 75 0.44 -14.46 21.66
CA LEU A 75 0.25 -14.93 20.29
C LEU A 75 0.37 -16.46 20.22
N GLN A 76 1.28 -17.06 20.99
CA GLN A 76 1.42 -18.52 21.07
C GLN A 76 0.18 -19.18 21.68
N GLU A 77 -0.39 -18.61 22.74
CA GLU A 77 -1.63 -19.10 23.35
C GLU A 77 -2.81 -19.04 22.36
N VAL A 78 -2.96 -17.93 21.63
CA VAL A 78 -4.00 -17.79 20.60
C VAL A 78 -3.81 -18.81 19.47
N ILE A 79 -2.59 -19.00 18.97
CA ILE A 79 -2.31 -20.00 17.93
C ILE A 79 -2.63 -21.42 18.42
N HIS A 80 -2.28 -21.74 19.66
CA HIS A 80 -2.63 -23.04 20.26
C HIS A 80 -4.15 -23.21 20.36
N GLY A 81 -4.86 -22.20 20.86
CA GLY A 81 -6.31 -22.22 20.98
C GLY A 81 -7.04 -22.36 19.63
N LEU A 82 -6.58 -21.65 18.60
CA LEU A 82 -7.16 -21.74 17.24
C LEU A 82 -6.90 -23.09 16.57
N ARG A 83 -5.82 -23.81 16.92
CA ARG A 83 -5.49 -25.15 16.37
C ARG A 83 -6.17 -26.30 17.12
N ALA A 84 -6.72 -26.04 18.30
CA ALA A 84 -7.41 -27.04 19.12
C ALA A 84 -8.92 -27.12 18.84
N LEU A 85 -9.42 -26.33 17.87
CA LEU A 85 -10.79 -26.32 17.34
C LEU A 85 -10.84 -27.06 16.00
#